data_AF-A0A166HER4-F1
#
_entry.id   AF-A0A166HER4-F1
#
_cell.length_a   1.000
_cell.length_b   1.000
_cell.length_c   1.000
_cell.angle_alpha   90.00
_cell.angle_beta   90.00
_cell.angle_gamma   90.00
#
_symmetry.space_group_name_H-M   'P 1'
#
loop_
_entity.id
_entity.type
_entity.pdbx_description
1 polymer ?
#
loop_
_entity_poly.entity_id
_entity_poly.type
_entity_poly.pdbx_seq_one_letter_code
_entity_poly.pdbx_strand_id
1 'polypeptide(L)'
;MSTPLECARVACSNAGTSRCTGCKGAEPETLYCSVECQTRDWKMFHKTFCGKKAYTFELTLIGSSDPVISRTFDVPSWFTFRQMHYTLQYTMGPWMQTHLHDFYFEKMTPAEEKNRNLLSPRKPLLKISSKGDLEVDTFPKQDETKIKLSDVYEPTGRLRDVVAPGGELATLIYLYDFGVCLHLL
;
A
#
# COMPACT_ATOMS: atom_id res chain seq x y z
N MET A 1 6.66 -10.39 32.00
CA MET A 1 5.75 -9.28 32.34
C MET A 1 5.64 -8.42 31.10
N SER A 2 4.43 -8.29 30.52
CA SER A 2 4.23 -7.41 29.35
C SER A 2 4.38 -5.96 29.80
N THR A 3 5.21 -5.16 29.14
CA THR A 3 5.32 -3.73 29.39
C THR A 3 3.96 -3.06 29.19
N PRO A 4 3.47 -2.24 30.14
CA PRO A 4 2.23 -1.52 29.92
C PRO A 4 2.41 -0.58 28.72
N LEU A 5 1.52 -0.71 27.73
CA LEU A 5 1.53 0.13 26.55
C LEU A 5 1.31 1.59 26.95
N GLU A 6 2.11 2.49 26.38
CA GLU A 6 2.06 3.92 26.69
C GLU A 6 0.81 4.60 26.11
N CYS A 7 0.45 5.75 26.67
CA CYS A 7 -0.61 6.60 26.12
C CYS A 7 -0.24 7.07 24.70
N ALA A 8 -1.12 6.85 23.73
CA ALA A 8 -0.90 7.19 22.32
C ALA A 8 -0.82 8.70 22.03
N ARG A 9 -1.24 9.56 22.98
CA ARG A 9 -1.17 11.02 22.78
C ARG A 9 0.29 11.46 22.79
N VAL A 10 0.68 12.18 21.73
CA VAL A 10 2.01 12.81 21.63
C VAL A 10 2.31 13.65 22.89
N ALA A 11 3.52 13.47 23.42
CA ALA A 11 4.02 14.12 24.63
C ALA A 11 3.31 13.72 25.94
N CYS A 12 2.66 12.55 25.99
CA CYS A 12 2.19 11.93 27.23
C CYS A 12 2.97 10.64 27.49
N SER A 13 3.55 10.48 28.68
CA SER A 13 4.32 9.29 29.07
C SER A 13 3.60 8.42 30.11
N ASN A 14 2.31 8.69 30.35
CA ASN A 14 1.50 7.89 31.26
C ASN A 14 1.14 6.54 30.62
N ALA A 15 0.92 5.52 31.45
CA ALA A 15 0.42 4.22 31.00
C ALA A 15 -0.99 4.36 30.38
N GLY A 16 -1.21 3.69 29.25
CA GLY A 16 -2.50 3.61 28.59
C GLY A 16 -3.41 2.60 29.31
N THR A 17 -4.55 3.07 29.82
CA THR A 17 -5.52 2.25 30.58
C THR A 17 -6.86 2.13 29.88
N SER A 18 -7.22 3.08 29.02
CA SER A 18 -8.47 3.07 28.25
C SER A 18 -8.21 2.84 26.76
N ARG A 19 -8.91 1.88 26.17
CA ARG A 19 -8.78 1.50 24.75
C ARG A 19 -9.72 2.31 23.87
N CYS A 20 -9.23 2.73 22.70
CA CYS A 20 -10.12 3.23 21.65
C CYS A 20 -11.00 2.09 21.13
N THR A 21 -12.33 2.27 21.19
CA THR A 21 -13.30 1.28 20.71
C THR A 21 -13.18 1.02 19.21
N GLY A 22 -12.85 2.04 18.42
CA GLY A 22 -12.67 1.92 16.97
C GLY A 22 -11.39 1.20 16.55
N CYS A 23 -10.37 1.18 17.41
CA CYS A 23 -9.08 0.50 17.15
C CYS A 23 -8.96 -0.84 17.88
N LYS A 24 -10.08 -1.39 18.36
CA LYS A 24 -10.08 -2.68 19.05
C LYS A 24 -9.56 -3.77 18.10
N GLY A 25 -8.49 -4.45 18.49
CA GLY A 25 -7.84 -5.48 17.66
C GLY A 25 -6.87 -4.95 16.59
N ALA A 26 -6.52 -3.66 16.61
CA ALA A 26 -5.39 -3.15 15.84
C ALA A 26 -4.05 -3.55 16.50
N GLU A 27 -3.00 -3.72 15.71
CA GLU A 27 -1.63 -3.92 16.19
C GLU A 27 -0.73 -2.74 15.76
N PRO A 28 -0.22 -1.93 16.70
CA PRO A 28 -0.52 -1.91 18.13
C PRO A 28 -1.91 -1.30 18.44
N GLU A 29 -2.53 -1.71 19.55
CA GLU A 29 -3.78 -1.11 20.01
C GLU A 29 -3.55 0.33 20.46
N THR A 30 -4.49 1.22 20.12
CA THR A 30 -4.44 2.61 20.58
C THR A 30 -5.05 2.74 21.99
N LEU A 31 -4.21 3.10 22.96
CA LEU A 31 -4.56 3.25 24.37
C LEU A 31 -4.33 4.68 24.87
N TYR A 32 -5.12 5.11 25.83
CA TYR A 32 -5.02 6.43 26.45
C TYR A 32 -5.04 6.32 27.98
N CYS A 33 -4.41 7.26 28.67
CA CYS A 33 -4.48 7.31 30.13
C CYS A 33 -5.78 7.98 30.65
N SER A 34 -6.49 8.72 29.78
CA SER A 34 -7.68 9.50 30.12
C SER A 34 -8.50 9.87 28.87
N VAL A 35 -9.78 10.17 29.07
CA VAL A 35 -10.69 10.70 28.03
C VAL A 35 -10.19 12.04 27.48
N GLU A 36 -9.51 12.85 28.30
CA GLU A 36 -8.90 14.10 27.86
C GLU A 36 -7.79 13.88 26.84
N CYS A 37 -6.92 12.90 27.08
CA CYS A 37 -5.85 12.56 26.15
C CYS A 37 -6.41 12.01 24.83
N GLN A 38 -7.42 11.14 24.92
CA GLN A 38 -8.14 10.66 23.73
C GLN A 38 -8.78 11.80 22.94
N THR A 39 -9.44 12.76 23.60
CA THR A 39 -10.13 13.86 22.93
C THR A 39 -9.15 14.82 22.24
N ARG A 40 -7.99 15.09 22.87
CA ARG A 40 -6.94 15.92 22.27
C ARG A 40 -6.30 15.23 21.07
N ASP A 41 -5.94 13.96 21.22
CA ASP A 41 -5.37 13.17 20.13
C ASP A 41 -6.35 12.99 18.96
N TRP A 42 -7.65 12.82 19.26
CA TRP A 42 -8.71 12.78 18.27
C TRP A 42 -8.75 14.01 17.37
N LYS A 43 -8.64 15.20 17.97
CA LYS A 43 -8.66 16.47 17.23
C LYS A 43 -7.41 16.68 16.39
N MET A 44 -6.26 16.15 16.83
CA MET A 44 -4.99 16.36 16.14
C MET A 44 -4.71 15.31 15.06
N PHE A 45 -4.82 14.02 15.40
CA PHE A 45 -4.33 12.94 14.54
C PHE A 45 -5.27 11.72 14.48
N HIS A 46 -5.75 11.20 15.62
CA HIS A 46 -6.38 9.87 15.69
C HIS A 46 -7.59 9.69 14.79
N LYS A 47 -8.41 10.74 14.62
CA LYS A 47 -9.60 10.71 13.76
C LYS A 47 -9.27 10.29 12.32
N THR A 48 -8.05 10.56 11.85
CA THR A 48 -7.64 10.27 10.47
C THR A 48 -7.38 8.79 10.22
N PHE A 49 -7.10 7.99 11.25
CA PHE A 49 -6.72 6.58 11.11
C PHE A 49 -7.51 5.61 11.99
N CYS A 50 -8.32 6.11 12.93
CA CYS A 50 -9.12 5.27 13.81
C CYS A 50 -10.01 4.29 13.03
N GLY A 51 -9.89 3.00 13.35
CA GLY A 51 -10.67 1.91 12.74
C GLY A 51 -10.35 1.61 11.28
N LYS A 52 -9.30 2.23 10.73
CA LYS A 52 -8.87 1.96 9.36
C LYS A 52 -7.81 0.87 9.33
N LYS A 53 -7.80 0.11 8.24
CA LYS A 53 -6.87 -1.00 8.02
C LYS A 53 -5.54 -0.52 7.47
N ALA A 54 -4.49 -1.29 7.72
CA ALA A 54 -3.26 -1.24 6.96
C ALA A 54 -3.14 -2.54 6.14
N TYR A 55 -2.45 -2.47 5.02
CA TYR A 55 -2.09 -3.61 4.19
C TYR A 55 -0.59 -3.85 4.31
N THR A 56 -0.22 -5.09 4.55
CA THR A 56 1.17 -5.54 4.47
C THR A 56 1.44 -5.99 3.04
N PHE A 57 2.45 -5.39 2.41
CA PHE A 57 2.89 -5.77 1.07
C PHE A 57 4.25 -6.45 1.14
N GLU A 58 4.39 -7.52 0.37
CA GLU A 58 5.70 -8.08 0.04
C GLU A 58 6.13 -7.59 -1.34
N LEU A 59 7.29 -6.94 -1.40
CA LEU A 59 7.83 -6.31 -2.59
C LEU A 59 9.09 -7.06 -3.03
N THR A 60 9.11 -7.55 -4.27
CA THR A 60 10.24 -8.27 -4.83
C THR A 60 10.73 -7.61 -6.12
N LEU A 61 12.04 -7.38 -6.25
CA LEU A 61 12.65 -6.88 -7.47
C LEU A 61 12.70 -7.98 -8.54
N ILE A 62 12.00 -7.78 -9.65
CA ILE A 62 12.00 -8.74 -10.76
C ILE A 62 13.41 -8.85 -11.34
N GLY A 63 13.85 -10.09 -11.58
CA GLY A 63 15.18 -10.39 -12.11
C GLY A 63 16.28 -10.50 -11.05
N SER A 64 15.96 -10.24 -9.77
CA SER A 64 16.85 -10.58 -8.66
C SER A 64 16.67 -12.04 -8.26
N SER A 65 17.73 -12.85 -8.39
CA SER A 65 17.69 -14.27 -8.05
C SER A 65 18.85 -14.72 -7.15
N ASP A 66 19.95 -13.96 -7.11
CA ASP A 66 21.13 -14.26 -6.28
C ASP A 66 21.90 -12.97 -5.89
N PRO A 67 21.58 -12.32 -4.76
CA PRO A 67 20.45 -12.59 -3.87
C PRO A 67 19.12 -12.03 -4.41
N VAL A 68 18.01 -12.61 -3.96
CA VAL A 68 16.68 -12.01 -4.14
C VAL A 68 16.60 -10.72 -3.32
N ILE A 69 16.22 -9.62 -3.95
CA ILE A 69 16.03 -8.34 -3.29
C ILE A 69 14.53 -8.17 -3.04
N SER A 70 14.11 -8.38 -1.78
CA SER A 70 12.73 -8.18 -1.34
C SER A 70 12.61 -7.33 -0.08
N ARG A 71 11.44 -6.74 0.14
CA ARG A 71 11.11 -5.89 1.29
C ARG A 71 9.66 -6.12 1.70
N THR A 72 9.38 -6.07 3.00
CA THR A 72 8.00 -6.09 3.53
C THR A 72 7.72 -4.76 4.22
N PHE A 73 6.55 -4.19 3.96
CA PHE A 73 6.16 -2.92 4.57
C PHE A 73 4.64 -2.81 4.69
N ASP A 74 4.19 -2.03 5.67
CA ASP A 74 2.79 -1.75 5.91
C ASP A 74 2.38 -0.40 5.32
N VAL A 75 1.23 -0.35 4.65
CA VAL A 75 0.66 0.86 4.08
C VAL A 75 -0.78 1.04 4.53
N PRO A 76 -1.17 2.23 5.01
CA PRO A 76 -2.56 2.51 5.34
C PRO A 76 -3.52 2.34 4.15
N SER A 77 -4.69 1.73 4.36
CA SER A 77 -5.65 1.47 3.29
C SER A 77 -6.17 2.73 2.60
N TRP A 78 -6.14 3.87 3.29
CA TRP A 78 -6.58 5.16 2.76
C TRP A 78 -5.49 5.91 1.99
N PHE A 79 -4.29 5.36 1.84
CA PHE A 79 -3.26 5.94 1.00
C PHE A 79 -3.68 5.88 -0.46
N THR A 80 -3.29 6.92 -1.18
CA THR A 80 -3.35 6.94 -2.65
C THR A 80 -2.19 6.15 -3.25
N PHE A 81 -2.31 5.74 -4.52
CA PHE A 81 -1.19 5.11 -5.23
C PHE A 81 0.03 6.02 -5.34
N ARG A 82 -0.16 7.35 -5.38
CA ARG A 82 0.95 8.30 -5.27
C ARG A 82 1.68 8.23 -3.93
N GLN A 83 0.94 8.10 -2.83
CA GLN A 83 1.56 7.93 -1.51
C GLN A 83 2.25 6.56 -1.39
N MET A 84 1.67 5.52 -1.98
CA MET A 84 2.30 4.20 -2.08
C MET A 84 3.62 4.27 -2.88
N HIS A 85 3.66 5.01 -3.98
CA HIS A 85 4.89 5.26 -4.74
C HIS A 85 5.98 5.85 -3.85
N TYR A 86 5.68 6.87 -3.03
CA TYR A 86 6.66 7.43 -2.10
C TYR A 86 7.13 6.42 -1.05
N THR A 87 6.23 5.57 -0.54
CA THR A 87 6.62 4.48 0.35
C THR A 87 7.58 3.52 -0.35
N LEU A 88 7.33 3.15 -1.61
CA LEU A 88 8.22 2.29 -2.40
C LEU A 88 9.60 2.90 -2.61
N GLN A 89 9.65 4.19 -2.97
CA GLN A 89 10.91 4.94 -3.13
C GLN A 89 11.74 4.94 -1.85
N TYR A 90 11.09 5.01 -0.68
CA TYR A 90 11.79 4.95 0.60
C TYR A 90 12.27 3.53 0.94
N THR A 91 11.39 2.54 0.74
CA THR A 91 11.61 1.14 1.13
C THR A 91 12.72 0.46 0.32
N MET A 92 12.89 0.80 -0.96
CA MET A 92 13.94 0.24 -1.82
C MET A 92 15.33 0.90 -1.66
N GLY A 93 15.50 1.72 -0.61
CA GLY A 93 16.64 2.62 -0.47
C GLY A 93 16.35 3.94 -1.19
N PRO A 94 16.95 5.07 -0.78
CA PRO A 94 16.49 6.41 -1.15
C PRO A 94 16.61 6.67 -2.65
N TRP A 95 15.59 6.24 -3.40
CA TRP A 95 15.39 6.61 -4.80
C TRP A 95 14.88 8.05 -4.83
N MET A 96 15.43 8.84 -5.74
CA MET A 96 15.29 10.30 -5.70
C MET A 96 14.00 10.83 -6.37
N GLN A 97 13.03 9.95 -6.67
CA GLN A 97 11.80 10.33 -7.35
C GLN A 97 12.05 11.11 -8.66
N THR A 98 13.12 10.75 -9.38
CA THR A 98 13.60 11.46 -10.57
C THR A 98 13.07 10.89 -11.88
N HIS A 99 12.43 9.73 -11.84
CA HIS A 99 12.00 8.98 -13.02
C HIS A 99 10.49 8.77 -13.03
N LEU A 100 9.95 8.48 -14.21
CA LEU A 100 8.56 8.11 -14.38
C LEU A 100 8.27 6.74 -13.77
N HIS A 101 7.03 6.55 -13.35
CA HIS A 101 6.55 5.31 -12.78
C HIS A 101 5.11 5.03 -13.14
N ASP A 102 4.78 3.75 -13.16
CA ASP A 102 3.44 3.24 -13.43
C ASP A 102 3.15 2.03 -12.53
N PHE A 103 1.88 1.85 -12.20
CA PHE A 103 1.38 0.64 -11.56
C PHE A 103 0.48 -0.13 -12.53
N TYR A 104 0.63 -1.45 -12.56
CA TYR A 104 -0.17 -2.34 -13.38
C TYR A 104 -0.73 -3.48 -12.56
N PHE A 105 -2.00 -3.82 -12.79
CA PHE A 105 -2.54 -5.10 -12.36
C PHE A 105 -2.52 -6.07 -13.52
N GLU A 106 -1.90 -7.23 -13.33
CA GLU A 106 -1.78 -8.25 -14.36
C GLU A 106 -2.15 -9.62 -13.82
N LYS A 107 -2.96 -10.35 -14.58
CA LYS A 107 -3.23 -11.76 -14.27
C LYS A 107 -2.05 -12.57 -14.80
N MET A 108 -1.23 -13.09 -13.89
CA MET A 108 -0.16 -14.03 -14.22
C MET A 108 -0.51 -15.43 -13.72
N THR A 109 -0.13 -16.43 -14.48
CA THR A 109 -0.01 -17.78 -13.96
C THR A 109 1.29 -17.91 -13.14
N PRO A 110 1.36 -18.82 -12.15
CA PRO A 110 2.60 -19.03 -11.38
C PRO A 110 3.82 -19.37 -12.26
N ALA A 111 3.59 -20.02 -13.41
CA ALA A 111 4.64 -20.35 -14.37
C ALA A 111 5.15 -19.10 -15.13
N GLU A 112 4.28 -18.15 -15.44
CA GLU A 112 4.66 -16.88 -16.06
C GLU A 112 5.41 -15.98 -15.08
N GLU A 113 4.97 -15.96 -13.82
CA GLU A 113 5.60 -15.16 -12.77
C GLU A 113 7.08 -15.53 -12.57
N LYS A 114 7.39 -16.84 -12.55
CA LYS A 114 8.75 -17.34 -12.37
C LYS A 114 9.69 -17.03 -13.54
N ASN A 115 9.15 -16.93 -14.76
CA ASN A 115 9.93 -16.77 -15.99
C ASN A 115 9.88 -15.35 -16.56
N ARG A 116 9.24 -14.42 -15.85
CA ARG A 116 9.02 -13.06 -16.33
C ARG A 116 10.33 -12.29 -16.41
N ASN A 117 10.51 -11.56 -17.51
CA ASN A 117 11.60 -10.60 -17.67
C ASN A 117 11.05 -9.26 -18.20
N LEU A 118 11.93 -8.26 -18.35
CA LEU A 118 11.55 -6.90 -18.77
C LEU A 118 10.87 -6.84 -20.16
N LEU A 119 11.10 -7.84 -21.01
CA LEU A 119 10.61 -7.90 -22.40
C LEU A 119 9.33 -8.74 -22.55
N SER A 120 8.84 -9.38 -21.50
CA SER A 120 7.63 -10.20 -21.56
C SER A 120 6.42 -9.35 -21.96
N PRO A 121 5.57 -9.79 -22.92
CA PRO A 121 4.35 -9.08 -23.31
C PRO A 121 3.44 -8.86 -22.10
N ARG A 122 3.01 -7.62 -21.89
CA ARG A 122 2.15 -7.25 -20.76
C ARG A 122 0.69 -7.32 -21.17
N LYS A 123 -0.17 -7.89 -20.32
CA LYS A 123 -1.64 -7.91 -20.49
C LYS A 123 -2.29 -7.25 -19.28
N PRO A 124 -2.16 -5.91 -19.13
CA PRO A 124 -2.68 -5.20 -17.98
C PRO A 124 -4.22 -5.21 -17.95
N LEU A 125 -4.76 -5.49 -16.77
CA LEU A 125 -6.17 -5.34 -16.44
C LEU A 125 -6.51 -3.90 -16.05
N LEU A 126 -5.55 -3.21 -15.41
CA LEU A 126 -5.68 -1.85 -14.94
C LEU A 126 -4.29 -1.20 -14.92
N LYS A 127 -4.19 0.04 -15.42
CA LYS A 127 -3.00 0.90 -15.25
C LYS A 127 -3.34 2.08 -14.35
N ILE A 128 -2.46 2.38 -13.41
CA ILE A 128 -2.56 3.55 -12.54
C ILE A 128 -1.28 4.36 -12.73
N SER A 129 -1.42 5.58 -13.21
CA SER A 129 -0.31 6.42 -13.62
C SER A 129 -0.51 7.88 -13.21
N SER A 130 0.54 8.68 -13.34
CA SER A 130 0.44 10.13 -13.15
C SER A 130 -0.33 10.79 -14.29
N LYS A 131 -1.01 11.89 -13.98
CA LYS A 131 -1.86 12.62 -14.94
C LYS A 131 -1.02 13.12 -16.12
N GLY A 132 -1.37 12.71 -17.34
CA GLY A 132 -0.67 13.13 -18.55
C GLY A 132 -0.14 11.99 -19.42
N ASP A 133 -0.42 10.75 -19.06
CA ASP A 133 -0.19 9.60 -19.93
C ASP A 133 -1.08 9.70 -21.19
N LEU A 134 -0.45 9.97 -22.34
CA LEU A 134 -1.10 10.19 -23.63
C LEU A 134 -1.29 8.89 -24.44
N GLU A 135 -0.86 7.74 -23.90
CA GLU A 135 -1.00 6.47 -24.60
C GLU A 135 -2.48 6.08 -24.71
N VAL A 136 -2.92 5.76 -25.93
CA VAL A 136 -4.26 5.21 -26.19
C VAL A 136 -4.19 3.72 -25.87
N ASP A 137 -4.37 3.39 -24.60
CA ASP A 137 -4.47 2.00 -24.17
C ASP A 137 -5.91 1.49 -24.31
N THR A 138 -6.05 0.20 -24.58
CA THR A 138 -7.35 -0.49 -24.69
C THR A 138 -7.95 -0.88 -23.33
N PHE A 139 -7.24 -0.62 -22.24
CA PHE A 139 -7.60 -1.01 -20.87
C PHE A 139 -7.86 0.22 -19.97
N PRO A 140 -8.58 0.03 -18.83
CA PRO A 140 -8.89 1.12 -17.92
C PRO A 140 -7.63 1.77 -17.32
N LYS A 141 -7.58 3.10 -17.38
CA LYS A 141 -6.55 3.94 -16.72
C LYS A 141 -7.13 4.71 -15.56
N GLN A 142 -6.33 4.88 -14.50
CA GLN A 142 -6.69 5.69 -13.35
C GLN A 142 -5.57 6.64 -12.93
N ASP A 143 -5.97 7.76 -12.34
CA ASP A 143 -5.07 8.78 -11.79
C ASP A 143 -4.61 8.38 -10.38
N GLU A 144 -3.31 8.19 -10.21
CA GLU A 144 -2.69 7.77 -8.96
C GLU A 144 -2.98 8.68 -7.76
N THR A 145 -3.35 9.94 -8.01
CA THR A 145 -3.66 10.92 -6.95
C THR A 145 -5.08 10.77 -6.41
N LYS A 146 -5.94 10.03 -7.12
CA LYS A 146 -7.37 9.89 -6.82
C LYS A 146 -7.75 8.50 -6.36
N ILE A 147 -7.01 7.47 -6.78
CA ILE A 147 -7.26 6.09 -6.38
C ILE A 147 -6.59 5.81 -5.05
N LYS A 148 -7.37 5.29 -4.10
CA LYS A 148 -6.87 4.76 -2.83
C LYS A 148 -6.63 3.26 -2.91
N LEU A 149 -5.77 2.73 -2.05
CA LEU A 149 -5.59 1.29 -1.92
C LEU A 149 -6.92 0.60 -1.55
N SER A 150 -7.72 1.21 -0.69
CA SER A 150 -9.05 0.69 -0.34
C SER A 150 -10.00 0.56 -1.54
N ASP A 151 -9.83 1.37 -2.58
CA ASP A 151 -10.65 1.27 -3.79
C ASP A 151 -10.38 -0.03 -4.58
N VAL A 152 -9.24 -0.68 -4.32
CA VAL A 152 -8.75 -1.86 -5.05
C VAL A 152 -8.75 -3.12 -4.18
N TYR A 153 -8.23 -3.02 -2.94
CA TYR A 153 -7.99 -4.16 -2.06
C TYR A 153 -9.18 -4.49 -1.14
N GLU A 154 -10.08 -3.55 -0.85
CA GLU A 154 -11.28 -3.88 -0.06
C GLU A 154 -12.30 -4.64 -0.92
N PRO A 155 -13.07 -5.59 -0.32
CA PRO A 155 -14.15 -6.27 -1.03
C PRO A 155 -15.20 -5.33 -1.62
N THR A 156 -15.41 -4.17 -1.01
CA THR A 156 -16.34 -3.11 -1.47
C THR A 156 -15.66 -2.05 -2.33
N GLY A 157 -14.38 -2.23 -2.68
CA GLY A 157 -13.62 -1.29 -3.49
C GLY A 157 -14.15 -1.22 -4.92
N ARG A 158 -14.31 0.00 -5.45
CA ARG A 158 -14.89 0.23 -6.79
C ARG A 158 -14.10 -0.37 -7.96
N LEU A 159 -12.82 -0.71 -7.75
CA LEU A 159 -11.95 -1.34 -8.74
C LEU A 159 -11.70 -2.82 -8.45
N ARG A 160 -12.29 -3.37 -7.38
CA ARG A 160 -12.06 -4.75 -6.94
C ARG A 160 -12.35 -5.76 -8.04
N ASP A 161 -13.48 -5.62 -8.71
CA ASP A 161 -13.90 -6.55 -9.78
C ASP A 161 -13.02 -6.46 -11.03
N VAL A 162 -12.39 -5.30 -11.27
CA VAL A 162 -11.47 -5.08 -12.39
C VAL A 162 -10.16 -5.83 -12.15
N VAL A 163 -9.63 -5.73 -10.94
CA VAL A 163 -8.34 -6.36 -10.57
C VAL A 163 -8.50 -7.81 -10.11
N ALA A 164 -9.72 -8.28 -9.87
CA ALA A 164 -10.02 -9.63 -9.45
C ALA A 164 -11.19 -10.26 -10.23
N PRO A 165 -11.11 -10.41 -11.57
CA PRO A 165 -12.22 -10.85 -12.42
C PRO A 165 -12.71 -12.30 -12.20
N GLY A 166 -12.23 -12.97 -11.17
CA GLY A 166 -12.71 -14.28 -10.70
C GLY A 166 -12.59 -14.44 -9.18
N GLY A 167 -12.56 -13.34 -8.43
CA GLY A 167 -12.39 -13.32 -6.97
C GLY A 167 -10.94 -13.34 -6.49
N GLU A 168 -10.02 -13.90 -7.29
CA GLU A 168 -8.58 -13.88 -7.03
C GLU A 168 -7.96 -12.56 -7.51
N LEU A 169 -7.15 -11.93 -6.65
CA LEU A 169 -6.52 -10.65 -6.93
C LEU A 169 -5.34 -10.82 -7.90
N ALA A 170 -5.33 -10.02 -8.95
CA ALA A 170 -4.21 -9.93 -9.87
C ALA A 170 -2.96 -9.36 -9.21
N THR A 171 -1.79 -9.77 -9.68
CA THR A 171 -0.50 -9.27 -9.20
C THR A 171 -0.35 -7.79 -9.51
N LEU A 172 0.08 -7.01 -8.52
CA LEU A 172 0.45 -5.61 -8.72
C LEU A 172 1.92 -5.54 -9.15
N ILE A 173 2.17 -4.89 -10.28
CA ILE A 173 3.50 -4.58 -10.79
C ILE A 173 3.73 -3.09 -10.68
N TYR A 174 4.87 -2.71 -10.12
CA TYR A 174 5.33 -1.33 -10.09
C TYR A 174 6.54 -1.18 -11.01
N LEU A 175 6.41 -0.34 -12.03
CA LEU A 175 7.47 -0.01 -12.97
C LEU A 175 8.07 1.35 -12.61
N TYR A 176 9.39 1.43 -12.50
CA TYR A 176 10.14 2.65 -12.27
C TYR A 176 11.27 2.79 -13.30
N ASP A 177 11.46 4.00 -13.82
CA ASP A 177 12.53 4.31 -14.78
C ASP A 177 12.54 3.42 -16.04
N PHE A 178 11.36 2.97 -16.48
CA PHE A 178 11.16 2.06 -17.64
C PHE A 178 12.10 0.83 -17.72
N GLY A 179 12.74 0.46 -16.60
CA GLY A 179 13.76 -0.58 -16.53
C GLY A 179 13.80 -1.33 -15.20
N VAL A 180 13.17 -0.80 -14.13
CA VAL A 180 13.05 -1.46 -12.83
C VAL A 180 11.60 -1.89 -12.63
N CYS A 181 11.37 -3.21 -12.56
CA CYS A 181 10.04 -3.77 -12.26
C CYS A 181 10.04 -4.42 -10.88
N LEU A 182 9.03 -4.11 -10.07
CA LEU A 182 8.79 -4.73 -8.77
C LEU A 182 7.46 -5.48 -8.78
N HIS A 183 7.42 -6.67 -8.17
CA HIS A 183 6.19 -7.38 -7.84
C HIS A 183 5.75 -7.03 -6.43
N LEU A 184 4.45 -6.79 -6.28
CA LEU A 184 3.79 -6.65 -4.99
C LEU A 184 2.72 -7.72 -4.83
N LEU A 185 2.86 -8.47 -3.74
CA LEU A 185 1.92 -9.49 -3.28
C LEU A 185 1.15 -9.00 -2.04
#